data_AF-G3U4F9-F1
#
_entry.id   AF-G3U4F9-F1
#
_cell.length_a   1.000
_cell.length_b   1.000
_cell.length_c   1.000
_cell.angle_alpha   90.00
_cell.angle_beta   90.00
_cell.angle_gamma   90.00
#
_symmetry.space_group_name_H-M   'P 1'
#
loop_
_entity.id
_entity.type
_entity.pdbx_description
1 polymer ?
#
loop_
_entity_poly.entity_id
_entity_poly.type
_entity_poly.pdbx_seq_one_letter_code
_entity_poly.pdbx_strand_id
1 'polypeptide(L)'
;AEMGAPHTPARSVLFQRERTGLTYRVPALLPVPSGPTLLAFAEQRLSPDDSHAHRLVLRRGTLAGGSVQWGSLHVLGTAALEEHRSMNPCPVHEARTGTVFLFFILWRICRTSPHAFVFYSDDLGQSWRHGGLVPNLRSGECQLAAVEGGPGGPVLYCNARSSLGSRVQALSADEGTSFLPGQLVPPLAETSRGCQGSVVGFPAPFPSWLWAGTQLVGAKSHPQPPSSGPRVQGSLKEASEAPTPSPTWLLYSHPTGRRARLHMGVRLSRAPLDLHSWTEPWVIHEGPSGYSDLAALPGRHMGGLAFACLYESGVRVSYEEISFCLFSLRDVLDNIPPRKQ
;
A
#
# COMPACT_ATOMS: atom_id res chain seq x y z
N ALA A 1 -28.97 11.29 13.64
CA ALA A 1 -27.62 11.55 14.18
C ALA A 1 -26.92 12.44 13.16
N GLU A 2 -26.52 13.65 13.55
CA GLU A 2 -25.68 14.49 12.70
C GLU A 2 -24.43 13.69 12.33
N MET A 3 -24.21 13.44 11.04
CA MET A 3 -22.94 12.91 10.57
C MET A 3 -21.92 14.01 10.80
N GLY A 4 -21.11 13.88 11.85
CA GLY A 4 -19.99 14.77 12.09
C GLY A 4 -19.10 14.87 10.85
N ALA A 5 -18.45 16.01 10.64
CA ALA A 5 -17.54 16.18 9.53
C ALA A 5 -16.48 15.05 9.53
N PRO A 6 -16.07 14.52 8.36
CA PRO A 6 -15.07 13.48 8.29
C PRO A 6 -13.83 13.88 9.08
N HIS A 7 -13.40 13.02 9.99
CA HIS A 7 -12.19 13.20 10.78
C HIS A 7 -10.97 13.03 9.87
N THR A 8 -9.99 13.93 9.99
CA THR A 8 -8.69 13.79 9.33
C THR A 8 -7.69 13.17 10.29
N PRO A 9 -6.88 12.19 9.84
CA PRO A 9 -5.93 11.53 10.72
C PRO A 9 -4.82 12.49 11.17
N ALA A 10 -4.28 12.25 12.36
CA ALA A 10 -3.15 13.02 12.86
C ALA A 10 -1.94 12.87 11.92
N ARG A 11 -1.31 14.02 11.61
CA ARG A 11 -0.23 14.13 10.61
C ARG A 11 1.08 14.51 11.28
N SER A 12 2.18 13.92 10.80
CA SER A 12 3.54 14.31 11.16
C SER A 12 4.35 14.59 9.89
N VAL A 13 5.07 15.70 9.84
CA VAL A 13 5.95 16.02 8.70
C VAL A 13 7.29 15.30 8.91
N LEU A 14 7.68 14.44 7.96
CA LEU A 14 8.93 13.69 8.05
C LEU A 14 10.06 14.35 7.28
N PHE A 15 9.74 14.91 6.12
CA PHE A 15 10.69 15.63 5.30
C PHE A 15 10.08 16.98 4.94
N GLN A 16 10.86 18.04 5.09
CA GLN A 16 10.41 19.39 4.82
C GLN A 16 11.41 20.07 3.90
N ARG A 17 10.90 20.78 2.89
CA ARG A 17 11.72 21.59 1.99
C ARG A 17 12.54 22.59 2.79
N GLU A 18 13.81 22.69 2.46
CA GLU A 18 14.74 23.57 3.16
C GLU A 18 14.80 24.94 2.48
N ARG A 19 15.19 25.95 3.26
CA ARG A 19 15.39 27.33 2.77
C ARG A 19 16.49 27.41 1.71
N THR A 20 17.41 26.45 1.70
CA THR A 20 18.49 26.30 0.71
C THR A 20 17.99 25.92 -0.68
N GLY A 21 16.73 25.48 -0.80
CA GLY A 21 16.15 24.96 -2.05
C GLY A 21 16.10 23.44 -2.10
N LEU A 22 16.81 22.74 -1.20
CA LEU A 22 16.72 21.28 -1.07
C LEU A 22 15.28 20.86 -0.83
N THR A 23 14.80 19.95 -1.66
CA THR A 23 13.42 19.49 -1.69
C THR A 23 13.37 17.98 -1.54
N TYR A 24 12.38 17.46 -0.83
CA TYR A 24 12.18 16.03 -0.67
C TYR A 24 10.95 15.61 -1.48
N ARG A 25 11.09 14.56 -2.30
CA ARG A 25 10.08 14.10 -3.25
C ARG A 25 10.01 12.57 -3.23
N VAL A 26 8.97 12.03 -3.85
CA VAL A 26 8.83 10.59 -4.15
C VAL A 26 8.92 9.73 -2.87
N PRO A 27 7.88 9.80 -2.02
CA PRO A 27 7.83 9.04 -0.78
C PRO A 27 7.73 7.55 -1.07
N ALA A 28 8.41 6.74 -0.26
CA ALA A 28 8.17 5.31 -0.21
C ALA A 28 8.25 4.79 1.23
N LEU A 29 7.43 3.81 1.57
CA LEU A 29 7.22 3.37 2.93
C LEU A 29 7.29 1.85 3.02
N LEU A 30 8.10 1.35 3.96
CA LEU A 30 8.20 -0.07 4.22
C LEU A 30 8.07 -0.38 5.71
N PRO A 31 6.99 -1.05 6.13
CA PRO A 31 6.97 -1.74 7.41
C PRO A 31 7.93 -2.92 7.34
N VAL A 32 8.83 -3.01 8.31
CA VAL A 32 9.69 -4.18 8.48
C VAL A 32 8.89 -5.28 9.17
N PRO A 33 8.66 -6.44 8.54
CA PRO A 33 7.92 -7.55 9.14
C PRO A 33 8.48 -8.00 10.48
N SER A 34 7.61 -8.61 11.28
CA SER A 34 7.89 -9.12 12.65
C SER A 34 8.31 -8.07 13.71
N GLY A 35 8.67 -6.85 13.34
CA GLY A 35 9.04 -5.78 14.27
C GLY A 35 8.04 -4.60 14.30
N PRO A 36 8.28 -3.62 15.18
CA PRO A 36 7.58 -2.33 15.19
C PRO A 36 8.20 -1.32 14.21
N THR A 37 9.17 -1.70 13.38
CA THR A 37 9.95 -0.76 12.57
C THR A 37 9.24 -0.40 11.27
N LEU A 38 9.25 0.90 10.94
CA LEU A 38 8.92 1.42 9.61
C LEU A 38 10.14 2.14 9.03
N LEU A 39 10.32 2.04 7.72
CA LEU A 39 11.35 2.75 6.96
C LEU A 39 10.66 3.68 5.98
N ALA A 40 10.89 4.99 6.12
CA ALA A 40 10.35 6.02 5.22
C ALA A 40 11.47 6.60 4.36
N PHE A 41 11.38 6.39 3.06
CA PHE A 41 12.33 6.84 2.05
C PHE A 41 11.82 8.07 1.32
N ALA A 42 12.75 8.89 0.85
CA ALA A 42 12.47 9.97 -0.08
C ALA A 42 13.69 10.24 -0.97
N GLU A 43 13.44 10.80 -2.15
CA GLU A 43 14.47 11.49 -2.91
C GLU A 43 14.76 12.85 -2.27
N GLN A 44 16.03 13.12 -1.97
CA GLN A 44 16.50 14.49 -1.76
C GLN A 44 16.94 15.06 -3.10
N ARG A 45 16.40 16.22 -3.46
CA ARG A 45 16.65 16.93 -4.71
C ARG A 45 17.21 18.32 -4.46
N LEU A 46 18.08 18.78 -5.37
CA LEU A 46 18.65 20.14 -5.32
C LEU A 46 17.59 21.22 -5.64
N SER A 47 16.53 20.87 -6.35
CA SER A 47 15.31 21.66 -6.50
C SER A 47 14.11 20.73 -6.74
N PRO A 48 12.87 21.24 -6.84
CA PRO A 48 11.69 20.42 -7.12
C PRO A 48 11.72 19.65 -8.46
N ASP A 49 12.61 20.02 -9.39
CA ASP A 49 12.72 19.40 -10.72
C ASP A 49 13.14 17.93 -10.64
N ASP A 50 12.54 17.08 -11.48
CA ASP A 50 12.84 15.65 -11.54
C ASP A 50 14.31 15.39 -11.92
N SER A 51 14.89 16.22 -12.79
CA SER A 51 16.30 16.13 -13.21
C SER A 51 17.30 16.49 -12.11
N HIS A 52 16.84 17.09 -11.00
CA HIS A 52 17.67 17.50 -9.88
C HIS A 52 17.69 16.49 -8.72
N ALA A 53 17.23 15.27 -8.94
CA ALA A 53 17.43 14.16 -8.01
C ALA A 53 18.91 13.98 -7.68
N HIS A 54 19.24 14.01 -6.39
CA HIS A 54 20.62 14.00 -5.91
C HIS A 54 20.97 12.70 -5.18
N ARG A 55 20.15 12.29 -4.21
CA ARG A 55 20.38 11.08 -3.40
C ARG A 55 19.12 10.62 -2.71
N LEU A 56 19.12 9.38 -2.23
CA LEU A 56 18.05 8.83 -1.40
C LEU A 56 18.35 9.09 0.09
N VAL A 57 17.28 9.37 0.83
CA VAL A 57 17.31 9.54 2.28
C VAL A 57 16.29 8.62 2.93
N LEU A 58 16.54 8.29 4.19
CA LEU A 58 15.73 7.39 4.99
C LEU A 58 15.50 8.01 6.38
N ARG A 59 14.29 7.83 6.91
CA ARG A 59 14.03 7.88 8.35
C ARG A 59 13.54 6.54 8.82
N ARG A 60 14.10 6.07 9.94
CA ARG A 60 13.64 4.87 10.64
C ARG A 60 12.63 5.28 11.71
N GLY A 61 11.46 4.66 11.69
CA GLY A 61 10.39 4.84 12.66
C GLY A 61 10.22 3.61 13.54
N THR A 62 9.84 3.81 14.80
CA THR A 62 9.43 2.74 15.72
C THR A 62 7.98 2.95 16.14
N LEU A 63 7.11 2.02 15.79
CA LEU A 63 5.69 1.99 16.13
C LEU A 63 5.50 1.55 17.58
N ALA A 64 5.00 2.47 18.41
CA ALA A 64 4.70 2.23 19.81
C ALA A 64 3.47 3.03 20.24
N GLY A 65 2.54 2.36 20.94
CA GLY A 65 1.37 3.01 21.53
C GLY A 65 0.49 3.78 20.55
N GLY A 66 0.26 3.25 19.34
CA GLY A 66 -0.59 3.93 18.35
C GLY A 66 0.12 5.00 17.51
N SER A 67 1.41 5.26 17.75
CA SER A 67 2.17 6.33 17.10
C SER A 67 3.53 5.83 16.60
N VAL A 68 4.14 6.55 15.65
CA VAL A 68 5.51 6.24 15.19
C VAL A 68 6.47 7.30 15.69
N GLN A 69 7.50 6.86 16.39
CA GLN A 69 8.63 7.70 16.78
C GLN A 69 9.70 7.62 15.70
N TRP A 70 9.91 8.73 15.00
CA TRP A 70 10.84 8.83 13.89
C TRP A 70 12.23 9.28 14.35
N GLY A 71 13.26 8.55 13.92
CA GLY A 71 14.65 8.91 14.14
C GLY A 71 15.14 10.03 13.21
N SER A 72 16.45 10.32 13.32
CA SER A 72 17.14 11.28 12.47
C SER A 72 17.10 10.88 10.99
N LEU A 73 17.31 11.87 10.12
CA LEU A 73 17.48 11.65 8.69
C LEU A 73 18.82 10.97 8.44
N HIS A 74 18.80 9.88 7.66
CA HIS A 74 19.98 9.14 7.23
C HIS A 74 20.10 9.25 5.72
N VAL A 75 21.28 9.63 5.23
CA VAL A 75 21.58 9.64 3.80
C VAL A 75 22.01 8.23 3.39
N LEU A 76 21.38 7.68 2.35
CA LEU A 76 21.74 6.37 1.82
C LEU A 76 22.91 6.50 0.84
N GLY A 77 24.09 6.84 1.37
CA GLY A 77 25.28 7.14 0.56
C GLY A 77 25.73 5.99 -0.34
N THR A 78 25.45 4.75 0.04
CA THR A 78 25.76 3.57 -0.79
C THR A 78 24.68 3.24 -1.80
N ALA A 79 23.46 3.78 -1.69
CA ALA A 79 22.35 3.57 -2.63
C ALA A 79 22.45 4.47 -3.88
N ALA A 80 23.65 4.56 -4.44
CA ALA A 80 23.99 5.37 -5.60
C ALA A 80 24.96 4.59 -6.50
N LEU A 81 24.87 4.84 -7.81
CA LEU A 81 25.80 4.34 -8.80
C LEU A 81 26.48 5.54 -9.47
N GLU A 82 27.79 5.46 -9.64
CA GLU A 82 28.57 6.51 -10.32
C GLU A 82 27.98 6.79 -11.71
N GLU A 83 27.85 8.06 -12.08
CA GLU A 83 27.19 8.53 -13.33
C GLU A 83 25.67 8.29 -13.45
N HIS A 84 24.99 7.85 -12.38
CA HIS A 84 23.55 7.57 -12.41
C HIS A 84 22.77 8.23 -11.26
N ARG A 85 21.48 8.52 -11.50
CA ARG A 85 20.57 9.10 -10.49
C ARG A 85 19.62 8.03 -9.95
N SER A 86 19.57 7.85 -8.64
CA SER A 86 18.61 6.95 -7.97
C SER A 86 17.25 7.66 -7.78
N MET A 87 16.18 7.15 -8.40
CA MET A 87 14.83 7.76 -8.38
C MET A 87 13.71 6.72 -8.21
N ASN A 88 12.56 7.09 -7.65
CA ASN A 88 11.42 6.18 -7.44
C ASN A 88 11.74 4.97 -6.55
N PRO A 89 12.10 5.19 -5.27
CA PRO A 89 12.25 4.11 -4.31
C PRO A 89 10.97 3.27 -4.26
N CYS A 90 11.08 1.97 -4.48
CA CYS A 90 10.01 0.99 -4.27
C CYS A 90 10.56 -0.11 -3.37
N PRO A 91 10.38 0.01 -2.05
CA PRO A 91 10.95 -0.93 -1.10
C PRO A 91 10.09 -2.19 -0.99
N VAL A 92 10.73 -3.37 -1.00
CA VAL A 92 10.10 -4.68 -0.88
C VAL A 92 10.82 -5.48 0.20
N HIS A 93 10.11 -6.15 1.09
CA HIS A 93 10.73 -7.01 2.10
C HIS A 93 10.56 -8.50 1.74
N GLU A 94 11.67 -9.26 1.69
CA GLU A 94 11.66 -10.71 1.57
C GLU A 94 11.63 -11.36 2.97
N ALA A 95 10.49 -11.97 3.30
CA ALA A 95 10.22 -12.52 4.63
C ALA A 95 11.18 -13.66 5.07
N ARG A 96 11.72 -14.43 4.12
CA ARG A 96 12.55 -15.60 4.40
C ARG A 96 13.96 -15.24 4.86
N THR A 97 14.53 -14.19 4.28
CA THR A 97 15.91 -13.74 4.53
C THR A 97 15.96 -12.50 5.42
N GLY A 98 14.82 -11.82 5.63
CA GLY A 98 14.75 -10.53 6.29
C GLY A 98 15.32 -9.38 5.44
N THR A 99 15.55 -9.63 4.15
CA THR A 99 16.20 -8.67 3.24
C THR A 99 15.22 -7.62 2.77
N VAL A 100 15.62 -6.36 2.82
CA VAL A 100 14.89 -5.24 2.22
C VAL A 100 15.49 -4.92 0.87
N PHE A 101 14.71 -5.06 -0.19
CA PHE A 101 15.05 -4.61 -1.53
C PHE A 101 14.54 -3.19 -1.75
N LEU A 102 15.29 -2.35 -2.45
CA LEU A 102 14.88 -1.03 -2.91
C LEU A 102 15.07 -0.98 -4.42
N PHE A 103 13.95 -0.96 -5.15
CA PHE A 103 13.97 -0.75 -6.59
C PHE A 103 13.95 0.76 -6.87
N PHE A 104 14.69 1.20 -7.89
CA PHE A 104 14.64 2.57 -8.39
C PHE A 104 14.97 2.59 -9.89
N ILE A 105 14.56 3.67 -10.54
CA ILE A 105 14.88 3.99 -11.92
C ILE A 105 16.20 4.74 -11.94
N LEU A 106 17.19 4.24 -12.68
CA LEU A 106 18.39 4.99 -13.02
C LEU A 106 18.22 5.76 -14.33
N TRP A 107 18.61 7.04 -14.28
CA TRP A 107 18.84 7.87 -15.46
C TRP A 107 20.34 8.07 -15.68
N ARG A 108 20.87 7.70 -16.86
CA ARG A 108 22.22 8.11 -17.27
C ARG A 108 22.20 9.58 -17.65
N ILE A 109 23.16 10.35 -17.15
CA ILE A 109 23.30 11.80 -17.40
C ILE A 109 23.25 12.17 -18.90
N CYS A 110 23.55 11.21 -19.81
CA CYS A 110 23.57 11.40 -21.26
C CYS A 110 22.56 10.55 -22.07
N ARG A 111 21.64 9.77 -21.46
CA ARG A 111 20.69 8.89 -22.20
C ARG A 111 19.28 8.90 -21.62
N THR A 112 18.28 8.82 -22.51
CA THR A 112 16.84 9.02 -22.22
C THR A 112 16.07 7.76 -21.81
N SER A 113 16.74 6.65 -21.48
CA SER A 113 16.07 5.37 -21.19
C SER A 113 16.17 4.99 -19.71
N PRO A 114 15.04 4.81 -18.98
CA PRO A 114 15.05 4.35 -17.60
C PRO A 114 15.54 2.90 -17.50
N HIS A 115 16.34 2.59 -16.48
CA HIS A 115 16.74 1.21 -16.14
C HIS A 115 16.41 0.90 -14.69
N ALA A 116 15.79 -0.25 -14.44
CA ALA A 116 15.54 -0.73 -13.10
C ALA A 116 16.81 -1.38 -12.52
N PHE A 117 17.18 -0.96 -11.31
CA PHE A 117 18.24 -1.56 -10.51
C PHE A 117 17.69 -2.00 -9.16
N VAL A 118 18.38 -2.95 -8.54
CA VAL A 118 18.04 -3.48 -7.22
C VAL A 118 19.15 -3.12 -6.25
N PHE A 119 18.81 -2.49 -5.14
CA PHE A 119 19.66 -2.50 -3.95
C PHE A 119 19.01 -3.39 -2.90
N TYR A 120 19.81 -4.02 -2.06
CA TYR A 120 19.31 -4.85 -0.98
C TYR A 120 20.05 -4.55 0.32
N SER A 121 19.35 -4.70 1.42
CA SER A 121 19.86 -4.54 2.78
C SER A 121 19.52 -5.78 3.58
N ASP A 122 20.54 -6.38 4.18
CA ASP A 122 20.46 -7.54 5.07
C ASP A 122 20.49 -7.15 6.57
N ASP A 123 20.46 -5.84 6.88
CA ASP A 123 20.61 -5.28 8.24
C ASP A 123 19.51 -4.28 8.60
N LEU A 124 18.32 -4.45 8.02
CA LEU A 124 17.12 -3.63 8.26
C LEU A 124 17.28 -2.16 7.84
N GLY A 125 17.95 -1.94 6.71
CA GLY A 125 18.14 -0.62 6.09
C GLY A 125 19.28 0.20 6.69
N GLN A 126 20.14 -0.38 7.53
CA GLN A 126 21.31 0.31 8.08
C GLN A 126 22.40 0.48 7.03
N SER A 127 22.62 -0.54 6.20
CA SER A 127 23.50 -0.51 5.03
C SER A 127 22.83 -1.13 3.81
N TRP A 128 23.27 -0.73 2.62
CA TRP A 128 22.68 -1.14 1.35
C TRP A 128 23.78 -1.58 0.39
N ARG A 129 23.59 -2.73 -0.26
CA ARG A 129 24.44 -3.30 -1.31
C ARG A 129 23.69 -3.28 -2.64
N HIS A 130 24.41 -3.16 -3.75
CA HIS A 130 23.79 -3.21 -5.08
C HIS A 130 23.70 -4.65 -5.61
N GLY A 131 22.57 -4.98 -6.23
CA GLY A 131 22.40 -6.13 -7.11
C GLY A 131 22.79 -5.78 -8.55
N GLY A 132 22.53 -6.70 -9.48
CA GLY A 132 22.75 -6.49 -10.91
C GLY A 132 21.68 -5.59 -11.57
N LEU A 133 21.96 -5.19 -12.81
CA LEU A 133 20.95 -4.66 -13.73
C LEU A 133 19.79 -5.66 -13.85
N VAL A 134 18.55 -5.17 -13.87
CA VAL A 134 17.42 -5.97 -14.35
C VAL A 134 17.37 -5.78 -15.87
N PRO A 135 17.86 -6.74 -16.69
CA PRO A 135 17.89 -6.57 -18.14
C PRO A 135 16.47 -6.44 -18.70
N ASN A 136 16.32 -5.62 -19.74
CA ASN A 136 15.10 -5.45 -20.55
C ASN A 136 13.86 -4.84 -19.85
N LEU A 137 13.98 -4.33 -18.62
CA LEU A 137 12.85 -3.67 -17.96
C LEU A 137 12.83 -2.16 -18.21
N ARG A 138 11.94 -1.71 -19.11
CA ARG A 138 11.50 -0.30 -19.16
C ARG A 138 10.34 -0.16 -18.17
N SER A 139 10.58 0.39 -16.99
CA SER A 139 9.53 0.54 -15.97
C SER A 139 8.86 1.92 -16.02
N GLY A 140 7.53 1.95 -15.94
CA GLY A 140 6.72 3.14 -15.66
C GLY A 140 6.25 3.18 -14.20
N GLU A 141 5.38 4.14 -13.84
CA GLU A 141 4.80 4.25 -12.50
C GLU A 141 3.61 3.28 -12.33
N CYS A 142 3.81 2.19 -11.59
CA CYS A 142 2.77 1.24 -11.20
C CYS A 142 3.01 0.68 -9.79
N GLN A 143 1.97 0.13 -9.17
CA GLN A 143 2.07 -0.62 -7.92
C GLN A 143 1.24 -1.90 -7.97
N LEU A 144 1.71 -2.95 -7.31
CA LEU A 144 1.14 -4.29 -7.33
C LEU A 144 0.54 -4.66 -5.96
N ALA A 145 -0.53 -5.44 -5.97
CA ALA A 145 -1.07 -6.11 -4.79
C ALA A 145 -1.51 -7.54 -5.14
N ALA A 146 -1.29 -8.49 -4.23
CA ALA A 146 -1.90 -9.82 -4.36
C ALA A 146 -3.38 -9.74 -3.97
N VAL A 147 -4.25 -10.38 -4.75
CA VAL A 147 -5.70 -10.42 -4.54
C VAL A 147 -6.17 -11.85 -4.67
N GLU A 148 -6.96 -12.34 -3.72
CA GLU A 148 -7.58 -13.67 -3.81
C GLU A 148 -8.57 -13.72 -5.00
N GLY A 149 -8.21 -14.49 -6.03
CA GLY A 149 -8.85 -14.50 -7.35
C GLY A 149 -9.85 -15.65 -7.53
N GLY A 150 -10.82 -15.78 -6.64
CA GLY A 150 -11.89 -16.78 -6.78
C GLY A 150 -11.38 -18.22 -6.96
N PRO A 151 -12.09 -19.11 -7.70
CA PRO A 151 -11.72 -20.52 -7.84
C PRO A 151 -10.37 -20.80 -8.51
N GLY A 152 -9.77 -19.79 -9.17
CA GLY A 152 -8.51 -19.90 -9.90
C GLY A 152 -7.26 -19.62 -9.07
N GLY A 153 -7.41 -19.31 -7.77
CA GLY A 153 -6.29 -18.93 -6.90
C GLY A 153 -5.99 -17.43 -6.93
N PRO A 154 -4.95 -16.99 -6.20
CA PRO A 154 -4.59 -15.57 -6.10
C PRO A 154 -4.09 -15.02 -7.45
N VAL A 155 -4.42 -13.76 -7.71
CA VAL A 155 -3.95 -12.99 -8.87
C VAL A 155 -3.13 -11.79 -8.40
N LEU A 156 -2.18 -11.36 -9.22
CA LEU A 156 -1.53 -10.06 -9.03
C LEU A 156 -2.37 -8.97 -9.70
N TYR A 157 -2.82 -8.02 -8.88
CA TYR A 157 -3.45 -6.79 -9.31
C TYR A 157 -2.38 -5.73 -9.55
N CYS A 158 -2.33 -5.16 -10.76
CA CYS A 158 -1.44 -4.07 -11.12
C CYS A 158 -2.23 -2.79 -11.35
N ASN A 159 -1.88 -1.74 -10.60
CA ASN A 159 -2.38 -0.39 -10.80
C ASN A 159 -1.31 0.46 -11.49
N ALA A 160 -1.57 0.88 -12.72
CA ALA A 160 -0.64 1.68 -13.51
C ALA A 160 -1.19 3.07 -13.81
N ARG A 161 -0.29 4.05 -13.85
CA ARG A 161 -0.56 5.39 -14.35
C ARG A 161 -0.92 5.35 -15.83
N SER A 162 -1.79 6.26 -16.27
CA SER A 162 -2.15 6.41 -17.67
C SER A 162 -2.38 7.88 -18.07
N SER A 163 -2.17 8.19 -19.34
CA SER A 163 -2.50 9.48 -19.95
C SER A 163 -3.98 9.62 -20.34
N LEU A 164 -4.77 8.54 -20.21
CA LEU A 164 -6.18 8.48 -20.60
C LEU A 164 -7.15 9.03 -19.53
N GLY A 165 -6.62 9.73 -18.51
CA GLY A 165 -7.42 10.39 -17.49
C GLY A 165 -7.94 9.49 -16.36
N SER A 166 -7.61 8.20 -16.36
CA SER A 166 -7.91 7.24 -15.27
C SER A 166 -6.80 6.23 -15.14
N ARG A 167 -6.65 5.61 -13.96
CA ARG A 167 -5.72 4.49 -13.75
C ARG A 167 -6.07 3.32 -14.66
N VAL A 168 -5.06 2.53 -15.01
CA VAL A 168 -5.22 1.25 -15.69
C VAL A 168 -5.01 0.14 -14.68
N GLN A 169 -5.92 -0.84 -14.67
CA GLN A 169 -5.80 -2.09 -13.94
C GLN A 169 -5.39 -3.19 -14.92
N ALA A 170 -4.37 -3.97 -14.58
CA ALA A 170 -4.03 -5.21 -15.26
C ALA A 170 -3.94 -6.35 -14.23
N LEU A 171 -4.29 -7.56 -14.66
CA LEU A 171 -4.31 -8.75 -13.81
C LEU A 171 -3.33 -9.80 -14.35
N SER A 172 -2.63 -10.48 -13.44
CA SER A 172 -1.79 -11.64 -13.76
C SER A 172 -2.20 -12.82 -12.91
N ALA A 173 -2.40 -13.98 -13.54
CA ALA A 173 -2.70 -15.26 -12.89
C ALA A 173 -1.47 -16.17 -12.78
N ASP A 174 -0.30 -15.71 -13.24
CA ASP A 174 0.95 -16.46 -13.36
C ASP A 174 2.10 -15.74 -12.63
N GLU A 175 1.78 -15.18 -11.47
CA GLU A 175 2.72 -14.53 -10.56
C GLU A 175 3.53 -13.39 -11.20
N GLY A 176 2.95 -12.71 -12.19
CA GLY A 176 3.53 -11.55 -12.85
C GLY A 176 4.34 -11.90 -14.11
N THR A 177 4.33 -13.16 -14.55
CA THR A 177 4.99 -13.59 -15.79
C THR A 177 4.33 -12.94 -17.01
N SER A 178 3.01 -12.84 -17.01
CA SER A 178 2.23 -12.13 -18.02
C SER A 178 1.03 -11.42 -17.42
N PHE A 179 0.60 -10.33 -18.07
CA PHE A 179 -0.58 -9.57 -17.67
C PHE A 179 -1.62 -9.59 -18.78
N LEU A 180 -2.89 -9.74 -18.40
CA LEU A 180 -4.03 -9.54 -19.30
C LEU A 180 -4.06 -8.08 -19.80
N PRO A 181 -4.73 -7.81 -20.94
CA PRO A 181 -4.93 -6.46 -21.42
C PRO A 181 -5.53 -5.55 -20.34
N GLY A 182 -4.89 -4.40 -20.11
CA GLY A 182 -5.29 -3.47 -19.06
C GLY A 182 -6.64 -2.82 -19.33
N GLN A 183 -7.39 -2.57 -18.27
CA GLN A 183 -8.70 -1.91 -18.29
C GLN A 183 -8.61 -0.57 -17.58
N LEU A 184 -9.27 0.46 -18.13
CA LEU A 184 -9.41 1.73 -17.44
C LEU A 184 -10.31 1.54 -16.20
N VAL A 185 -9.94 2.21 -15.11
CA VAL A 185 -10.70 2.21 -13.85
C VAL A 185 -11.28 3.61 -13.62
N PRO A 186 -12.46 3.95 -14.16
CA PRO A 186 -12.99 5.31 -14.12
C PRO A 186 -13.11 5.94 -12.72
N PRO A 187 -13.43 5.18 -11.65
CA PRO A 187 -13.44 5.72 -10.29
C PRO A 187 -12.06 6.22 -9.80
N LEU A 188 -10.97 5.71 -10.37
CA LEU A 188 -9.60 6.09 -10.06
C LEU A 188 -9.09 7.11 -11.09
N ALA A 189 -9.62 8.33 -11.04
CA ALA A 189 -9.23 9.40 -11.95
C ALA A 189 -7.75 9.81 -11.78
N GLU A 190 -7.08 10.06 -12.91
CA GLU A 190 -5.74 10.64 -12.95
C GLU A 190 -5.81 12.17 -12.88
N THR A 191 -4.72 12.78 -12.41
CA THR A 191 -4.58 14.24 -12.49
C THR A 191 -4.05 14.68 -13.86
N SER A 192 -4.27 15.93 -14.24
CA SER A 192 -3.88 16.48 -15.57
C SER A 192 -2.39 16.35 -15.92
N ARG A 193 -1.51 16.16 -14.94
CA ARG A 193 -0.05 15.94 -15.13
C ARG A 193 0.40 14.54 -14.68
N GLY A 194 -0.57 13.65 -14.44
CA GLY A 194 -0.44 12.33 -13.82
C GLY A 194 0.19 12.38 -12.44
N CYS A 195 0.06 11.31 -11.65
CA CYS A 195 0.71 11.19 -10.35
C CYS A 195 0.91 9.71 -10.02
N GLN A 196 1.98 9.37 -9.30
CA GLN A 196 2.02 8.06 -8.67
C GLN A 196 0.92 8.00 -7.61
N GLY A 197 0.10 6.96 -7.66
CA GLY A 197 -0.85 6.58 -6.63
C GLY A 197 -0.43 5.25 -6.02
N SER A 198 -0.88 4.98 -4.80
CA SER A 198 -0.51 3.77 -4.09
C SER A 198 -1.71 2.87 -3.83
N VAL A 199 -1.55 1.56 -4.02
CA VAL A 199 -2.50 0.49 -3.69
C VAL A 199 -1.87 -0.51 -2.72
N VAL A 200 -2.64 -0.90 -1.70
CA VAL A 200 -2.26 -1.98 -0.78
C VAL A 200 -3.42 -2.96 -0.61
N GLY A 201 -3.12 -4.26 -0.66
CA GLY A 201 -4.08 -5.33 -0.38
C GLY A 201 -4.01 -5.81 1.06
N PHE A 202 -5.16 -6.16 1.62
CA PHE A 202 -5.28 -6.71 2.97
C PHE A 202 -6.49 -7.66 3.06
N PRO A 203 -6.47 -8.65 3.95
CA PRO A 203 -7.58 -9.57 4.13
C PRO A 203 -8.81 -8.82 4.69
N ALA A 204 -10.00 -9.08 4.13
CA ALA A 204 -11.24 -8.53 4.65
C ALA A 204 -11.42 -8.92 6.13
N PRO A 205 -11.88 -8.01 7.00
CA PRO A 205 -12.17 -8.34 8.38
C PRO A 205 -13.36 -9.31 8.41
N PHE A 206 -13.11 -10.59 8.66
CA PHE A 206 -14.20 -11.53 8.91
C PHE A 206 -14.86 -11.21 10.25
N PRO A 207 -16.19 -11.40 10.37
CA PRO A 207 -16.85 -11.30 11.66
C PRO A 207 -16.33 -12.38 12.62
N SER A 208 -15.81 -11.98 13.77
CA SER A 208 -15.33 -12.88 14.83
C SER A 208 -16.40 -13.84 15.39
N TRP A 209 -17.69 -13.57 15.18
CA TRP A 209 -18.80 -14.38 15.70
C TRP A 209 -19.02 -15.72 14.97
N LEU A 210 -18.47 -15.90 13.76
CA LEU A 210 -18.58 -17.17 13.04
C LEU A 210 -17.65 -18.27 13.60
N TRP A 211 -16.64 -17.91 14.41
CA TRP A 211 -15.83 -18.87 15.18
C TRP A 211 -16.39 -19.15 16.58
N ALA A 212 -17.18 -18.23 17.15
CA ALA A 212 -17.74 -18.38 18.50
C ALA A 212 -18.84 -19.46 18.59
N GLY A 213 -19.34 -19.96 17.45
CA GLY A 213 -20.35 -21.02 17.39
C GLY A 213 -19.83 -22.45 17.61
N THR A 214 -18.52 -22.66 17.66
CA THR A 214 -17.92 -24.01 17.78
C THR A 214 -17.30 -24.31 19.15
N GLN A 215 -17.50 -23.47 20.17
CA GLN A 215 -17.08 -23.77 21.54
C GLN A 215 -18.27 -23.91 22.50
N LEU A 216 -18.41 -25.14 23.02
CA LEU A 216 -19.27 -25.60 24.12
C LEU A 216 -20.79 -25.66 23.85
N VAL A 217 -21.26 -26.77 23.30
CA VAL A 217 -22.44 -27.43 23.89
C VAL A 217 -21.92 -28.44 24.91
N GLY A 218 -21.92 -28.02 26.17
CA GLY A 218 -21.58 -28.86 27.31
C GLY A 218 -22.48 -30.10 27.35
N ALA A 219 -21.84 -31.23 27.61
CA ALA A 219 -22.49 -32.48 27.95
C ALA A 219 -23.54 -32.26 29.05
N LYS A 220 -24.80 -32.59 28.74
CA LYS A 220 -25.80 -32.94 29.76
C LYS A 220 -26.44 -34.27 29.40
N SER A 221 -26.40 -35.14 30.39
CA SER A 221 -26.84 -36.53 30.46
C SER A 221 -28.35 -36.73 30.25
N HIS A 222 -28.69 -37.79 29.49
CA HIS A 222 -29.87 -38.70 29.44
C HIS A 222 -31.12 -38.46 30.34
N PRO A 223 -32.34 -38.98 29.97
CA PRO A 223 -32.60 -40.30 29.34
C PRO A 223 -33.66 -40.39 28.21
N GLN A 224 -33.69 -41.59 27.60
CA GLN A 224 -34.49 -42.10 26.45
C GLN A 224 -36.02 -42.17 26.65
N PRO A 225 -36.81 -42.30 25.55
CA PRO A 225 -37.54 -43.56 25.27
C PRO A 225 -37.54 -44.00 23.78
N PRO A 226 -38.07 -45.20 23.43
CA PRO A 226 -37.65 -45.96 22.26
C PRO A 226 -38.60 -45.81 21.06
N SER A 227 -38.07 -45.88 19.84
CA SER A 227 -38.80 -46.52 18.73
C SER A 227 -37.85 -46.96 17.62
N SER A 228 -38.13 -48.17 17.16
CA SER A 228 -37.45 -48.96 16.13
C SER A 228 -37.72 -48.42 14.72
N GLY A 229 -36.66 -48.21 13.94
CA GLY A 229 -36.70 -48.00 12.49
C GLY A 229 -35.35 -48.35 11.86
N PRO A 230 -35.31 -48.89 10.62
CA PRO A 230 -34.11 -49.54 10.08
C PRO A 230 -33.02 -48.52 9.72
N ARG A 231 -31.79 -48.83 10.13
CA ARG A 231 -30.55 -48.09 9.83
C ARG A 231 -30.28 -48.09 8.32
N VAL A 232 -30.40 -46.92 7.69
CA VAL A 232 -29.70 -46.62 6.43
C VAL A 232 -28.34 -46.04 6.79
N GLN A 233 -27.27 -46.78 6.46
CA GLN A 233 -25.90 -46.39 6.70
C GLN A 233 -25.47 -45.38 5.62
N GLY A 234 -25.83 -44.11 5.80
CA GLY A 234 -25.30 -43.00 5.02
C GLY A 234 -23.92 -42.63 5.53
N SER A 235 -22.88 -42.96 4.76
CA SER A 235 -21.51 -42.52 5.01
C SER A 235 -21.42 -41.00 4.80
N LEU A 236 -21.60 -40.21 5.86
CA LEU A 236 -21.20 -38.81 5.87
C LEU A 236 -19.67 -38.76 5.83
N LYS A 237 -19.10 -38.55 4.65
CA LYS A 237 -17.74 -38.02 4.53
C LYS A 237 -17.82 -36.56 4.99
N GLU A 238 -17.41 -36.30 6.22
CA GLU A 238 -16.98 -34.95 6.62
C GLU A 238 -15.76 -34.59 5.76
N ALA A 239 -16.03 -33.88 4.67
CA ALA A 239 -14.99 -33.11 4.00
C ALA A 239 -14.58 -32.01 4.97
N SER A 240 -13.43 -32.16 5.60
CA SER A 240 -12.70 -31.06 6.22
C SER A 240 -12.32 -30.09 5.11
N GLU A 241 -13.25 -29.22 4.71
CA GLU A 241 -12.95 -28.08 3.85
C GLU A 241 -11.90 -27.23 4.57
N ALA A 242 -10.72 -27.11 3.96
CA ALA A 242 -9.75 -26.13 4.39
C ALA A 242 -10.43 -24.76 4.44
N PRO A 243 -10.15 -23.92 5.46
CA PRO A 243 -10.78 -22.62 5.57
C PRO A 243 -10.56 -21.85 4.28
N THR A 244 -11.67 -21.41 3.65
CA THR A 244 -11.60 -20.60 2.44
C THR A 244 -10.85 -19.30 2.76
N PRO A 245 -9.89 -18.90 1.92
CA PRO A 245 -9.11 -17.69 2.18
C PRO A 245 -10.04 -16.47 2.23
N SER A 246 -9.72 -15.54 3.14
CA SER A 246 -10.44 -14.27 3.26
C SER A 246 -10.41 -13.51 1.94
N PRO A 247 -11.53 -12.96 1.45
CA PRO A 247 -11.48 -12.11 0.28
C PRO A 247 -10.56 -10.92 0.54
N THR A 248 -9.80 -10.49 -0.46
CA THR A 248 -8.90 -9.35 -0.34
C THR A 248 -9.66 -8.05 -0.58
N TRP A 249 -9.47 -7.06 0.30
CA TRP A 249 -9.84 -5.68 0.05
C TRP A 249 -8.62 -4.87 -0.36
N LEU A 250 -8.83 -3.81 -1.14
CA LEU A 250 -7.77 -2.89 -1.55
C LEU A 250 -8.03 -1.49 -0.99
N LEU A 251 -6.98 -0.85 -0.50
CA LEU A 251 -6.95 0.60 -0.30
C LEU A 251 -6.13 1.25 -1.40
N TYR A 252 -6.54 2.45 -1.81
CA TYR A 252 -5.83 3.28 -2.77
C TYR A 252 -5.68 4.72 -2.29
N SER A 253 -4.47 5.27 -2.29
CA SER A 253 -4.21 6.69 -2.01
C SER A 253 -3.77 7.44 -3.25
N HIS A 254 -4.37 8.62 -3.49
CA HIS A 254 -4.03 9.50 -4.60
C HIS A 254 -4.72 10.87 -4.43
N PRO A 255 -4.18 11.96 -5.02
CA PRO A 255 -4.89 13.23 -5.12
C PRO A 255 -6.28 13.08 -5.75
N THR A 256 -7.30 13.73 -5.21
CA THR A 256 -8.69 13.60 -5.70
C THR A 256 -9.08 14.68 -6.70
N GLY A 257 -8.30 15.77 -6.77
CA GLY A 257 -8.51 16.85 -7.73
C GLY A 257 -8.32 16.42 -9.19
N ARG A 258 -9.35 16.56 -10.02
CA ARG A 258 -9.28 16.18 -11.46
C ARG A 258 -8.34 17.07 -12.27
N ARG A 259 -8.33 18.38 -11.98
CA ARG A 259 -7.57 19.38 -12.76
C ARG A 259 -6.18 19.64 -12.21
N ALA A 260 -5.97 19.42 -10.92
CA ALA A 260 -4.74 19.70 -10.22
C ALA A 260 -4.51 18.68 -9.10
N ARG A 261 -3.25 18.48 -8.76
CA ARG A 261 -2.76 17.65 -7.67
C ARG A 261 -3.15 18.26 -6.30
N LEU A 262 -4.41 18.04 -5.94
CA LEU A 262 -5.05 18.56 -4.74
C LEU A 262 -5.78 17.45 -4.00
N HIS A 263 -5.81 17.59 -2.68
CA HIS A 263 -6.52 16.78 -1.70
C HIS A 263 -6.10 15.31 -1.73
N MET A 264 -5.22 14.90 -0.82
CA MET A 264 -4.84 13.50 -0.70
C MET A 264 -6.04 12.70 -0.18
N GLY A 265 -6.51 11.75 -0.97
CA GLY A 265 -7.66 10.93 -0.63
C GLY A 265 -7.33 9.45 -0.59
N VAL A 266 -8.09 8.72 0.23
CA VAL A 266 -8.06 7.27 0.38
C VAL A 266 -9.37 6.69 -0.11
N ARG A 267 -9.31 5.69 -1.00
CA ARG A 267 -10.45 4.93 -1.51
C ARG A 267 -10.36 3.48 -1.08
N LEU A 268 -11.50 2.83 -0.90
CA LEU A 268 -11.60 1.40 -0.59
C LEU A 268 -12.26 0.67 -1.76
N SER A 269 -11.78 -0.53 -2.05
CA SER A 269 -12.51 -1.54 -2.81
C SER A 269 -12.68 -2.79 -1.95
N ARG A 270 -13.93 -3.24 -1.82
CA ARG A 270 -14.28 -4.51 -1.14
C ARG A 270 -14.35 -5.71 -2.08
N ALA A 271 -14.28 -5.45 -3.39
CA ALA A 271 -14.38 -6.42 -4.46
C ALA A 271 -13.48 -5.99 -5.63
N PRO A 272 -12.14 -6.09 -5.48
CA PRO A 272 -11.18 -5.45 -6.39
C PRO A 272 -11.17 -5.96 -7.84
N LEU A 273 -11.85 -7.08 -8.11
CA LEU A 273 -12.07 -7.58 -9.47
C LEU A 273 -13.28 -6.92 -10.16
N ASP A 274 -14.15 -6.24 -9.41
CA ASP A 274 -15.18 -5.36 -9.95
C ASP A 274 -14.61 -3.93 -10.07
N LEU A 275 -14.47 -3.44 -11.30
CA LEU A 275 -13.94 -2.09 -11.61
C LEU A 275 -14.77 -0.97 -10.95
N HIS A 276 -16.04 -1.23 -10.64
CA HIS A 276 -16.95 -0.27 -10.03
C HIS A 276 -16.99 -0.37 -8.52
N SER A 277 -16.22 -1.28 -7.89
CA SER A 277 -16.25 -1.52 -6.44
C SER A 277 -15.60 -0.41 -5.59
N TRP A 278 -14.85 0.50 -6.22
CA TRP A 278 -14.19 1.61 -5.55
C TRP A 278 -15.20 2.59 -4.94
N THR A 279 -14.86 3.14 -3.77
CA THR A 279 -15.66 4.14 -3.08
C THR A 279 -15.30 5.57 -3.51
N GLU A 280 -16.14 6.53 -3.09
CA GLU A 280 -15.70 7.92 -3.00
C GLU A 280 -14.52 8.05 -2.03
N PRO A 281 -13.65 9.06 -2.20
CA PRO A 281 -12.46 9.21 -1.38
C PRO A 281 -12.78 9.82 -0.02
N TRP A 282 -12.19 9.25 1.04
CA TRP A 282 -11.97 9.95 2.30
C TRP A 282 -10.74 10.86 2.14
N VAL A 283 -10.92 12.19 2.26
CA VAL A 283 -9.81 13.14 2.17
C VAL A 283 -9.04 13.18 3.48
N ILE A 284 -7.78 12.73 3.45
CA ILE A 284 -6.88 12.70 4.61
C ILE A 284 -5.99 13.95 4.69
N HIS A 285 -5.90 14.73 3.62
CA HIS A 285 -5.25 16.04 3.63
C HIS A 285 -5.89 16.97 2.60
N GLU A 286 -6.36 18.11 3.07
CA GLU A 286 -6.86 19.21 2.23
C GLU A 286 -5.70 20.07 1.71
N GLY A 287 -5.65 20.31 0.40
CA GLY A 287 -4.66 21.19 -0.25
C GLY A 287 -3.70 20.48 -1.21
N PRO A 288 -2.64 21.17 -1.67
CA PRO A 288 -1.63 20.63 -2.57
C PRO A 288 -1.10 19.26 -2.12
N SER A 289 -1.33 18.23 -2.94
CA SER A 289 -1.04 16.84 -2.60
C SER A 289 -0.42 16.13 -3.79
N GLY A 290 0.67 15.41 -3.59
CA GLY A 290 1.44 14.78 -4.66
C GLY A 290 1.48 13.27 -4.54
N TYR A 291 2.68 12.72 -4.67
CA TYR A 291 2.92 11.28 -4.64
C TYR A 291 2.59 10.71 -3.26
N SER A 292 2.22 9.43 -3.19
CA SER A 292 1.91 8.76 -1.92
C SER A 292 2.33 7.29 -1.95
N ASP A 293 2.59 6.73 -0.78
CA ASP A 293 2.81 5.29 -0.57
C ASP A 293 2.09 4.80 0.70
N LEU A 294 1.32 3.73 0.55
CA LEU A 294 0.52 3.08 1.59
C LEU A 294 1.19 1.80 2.06
N ALA A 295 1.05 1.52 3.35
CA ALA A 295 1.41 0.22 3.89
C ALA A 295 0.38 -0.28 4.90
N ALA A 296 0.05 -1.57 4.82
CA ALA A 296 -0.80 -2.24 5.80
C ALA A 296 0.03 -2.66 7.02
N LEU A 297 -0.48 -2.37 8.21
CA LEU A 297 0.16 -2.69 9.48
C LEU A 297 -0.69 -3.72 10.23
N PRO A 298 -0.17 -4.94 10.47
CA PRO A 298 -0.90 -5.96 11.21
C PRO A 298 -1.16 -5.51 12.65
N GLY A 299 -2.34 -5.86 13.17
CA GLY A 299 -2.91 -5.23 14.37
C GLY A 299 -2.23 -5.53 15.71
N ARG A 300 -1.12 -6.27 15.74
CA ARG A 300 -0.37 -6.59 16.97
C ARG A 300 0.08 -5.37 17.77
N HIS A 301 0.28 -4.22 17.11
CA HIS A 301 0.72 -2.97 17.76
C HIS A 301 -0.36 -1.88 17.83
N MET A 302 -1.50 -2.06 17.15
CA MET A 302 -2.54 -1.02 16.95
C MET A 302 -3.93 -1.45 17.44
N GLY A 303 -4.07 -2.64 18.05
CA GLY A 303 -5.37 -3.16 18.52
C GLY A 303 -6.33 -3.58 17.41
N GLY A 304 -5.86 -3.62 16.16
CA GLY A 304 -6.65 -3.93 14.96
C GLY A 304 -5.89 -3.56 13.69
N LEU A 305 -6.47 -3.87 12.52
CA LEU A 305 -5.84 -3.53 11.25
C LEU A 305 -5.70 -2.01 11.10
N ALA A 306 -4.47 -1.57 10.83
CA ALA A 306 -4.14 -0.17 10.60
C ALA A 306 -3.36 0.00 9.30
N PHE A 307 -3.26 1.24 8.86
CA PHE A 307 -2.56 1.63 7.66
C PHE A 307 -1.69 2.84 7.96
N ALA A 308 -0.55 2.87 7.29
CA ALA A 308 0.32 4.01 7.24
C ALA A 308 0.29 4.60 5.85
N CYS A 309 0.27 5.93 5.75
CA CYS A 309 0.35 6.66 4.49
C CYS A 309 1.46 7.69 4.59
N LEU A 310 2.39 7.65 3.63
CA LEU A 310 3.43 8.64 3.44
C LEU A 310 3.14 9.39 2.13
N TYR A 311 3.04 10.71 2.15
CA TYR A 311 2.60 11.48 0.99
C TYR A 311 3.17 12.88 0.90
N GLU A 312 3.34 13.37 -0.33
CA GLU A 312 3.70 14.76 -0.64
C GLU A 312 2.52 15.68 -0.31
N SER A 313 2.80 16.75 0.43
CA SER A 313 1.82 17.72 0.90
C SER A 313 2.38 19.14 0.96
N GLY A 314 1.50 20.13 1.03
CA GLY A 314 1.91 21.50 1.32
C GLY A 314 0.74 22.46 1.43
N VAL A 315 1.06 23.72 1.68
CA VAL A 315 0.09 24.83 1.71
C VAL A 315 -0.06 25.45 0.33
N ARG A 316 1.05 25.68 -0.39
CA ARG A 316 1.03 26.32 -1.71
C ARG A 316 1.31 25.36 -2.84
N VAL A 317 2.24 24.44 -2.64
CA VAL A 317 2.64 23.42 -3.62
C VAL A 317 2.87 22.09 -2.93
N SER A 318 2.66 20.98 -3.63
CA SER A 318 2.67 19.64 -3.03
C SER A 318 4.05 19.17 -2.54
N TYR A 319 5.12 19.82 -2.96
CA TYR A 319 6.51 19.44 -2.65
C TYR A 319 7.13 20.28 -1.52
N GLU A 320 6.32 20.88 -0.66
CA GLU A 320 6.80 21.57 0.53
C GLU A 320 7.16 20.57 1.63
N GLU A 321 6.38 19.50 1.76
CA GLU A 321 6.48 18.51 2.83
C GLU A 321 6.25 17.10 2.27
N ILE A 322 6.86 16.10 2.93
CA ILE A 322 6.39 14.73 2.91
C ILE A 322 5.85 14.43 4.30
N SER A 323 4.54 14.24 4.35
CA SER A 323 3.76 13.98 5.55
C SER A 323 3.50 12.49 5.73
N PHE A 324 3.38 12.09 6.99
CA PHE A 324 3.04 10.75 7.43
C PHE A 324 1.77 10.80 8.28
N CYS A 325 0.88 9.83 8.10
CA CYS A 325 -0.24 9.59 9.01
C CYS A 325 -0.49 8.10 9.22
N LEU A 326 -1.14 7.80 10.35
CA LEU A 326 -1.69 6.49 10.67
C LEU A 326 -3.20 6.59 10.76
N PHE A 327 -3.90 5.56 10.31
CA PHE A 327 -5.34 5.42 10.48
C PHE A 327 -5.74 3.94 10.52
N SER A 328 -6.81 3.64 11.23
CA SER A 328 -7.37 2.30 11.36
C SER A 328 -8.32 1.96 10.21
N LEU A 329 -8.66 0.68 10.05
CA LEU A 329 -9.75 0.29 9.16
C LEU A 329 -11.10 0.90 9.59
N ARG A 330 -11.32 1.11 10.90
CA ARG A 330 -12.52 1.79 11.39
C ARG A 330 -12.57 3.23 10.86
N ASP A 331 -11.47 3.96 10.96
CA ASP A 331 -11.40 5.34 10.44
C ASP A 331 -11.73 5.39 8.94
N VAL A 332 -11.20 4.44 8.15
CA VAL A 332 -11.55 4.32 6.73
C VAL A 332 -13.05 4.11 6.53
N LEU A 333 -13.65 3.17 7.25
CA LEU A 333 -15.06 2.82 7.09
C LEU A 333 -16.00 3.93 7.54
N ASP A 334 -15.64 4.66 8.59
CA ASP A 334 -16.46 5.73 9.17
C ASP A 334 -16.40 7.03 8.34
N ASN A 335 -15.30 7.26 7.61
CA ASN A 335 -15.07 8.52 6.89
C ASN A 335 -15.24 8.43 5.37
N ILE A 336 -15.30 7.24 4.79
CA ILE A 336 -15.66 7.09 3.38
C ILE A 336 -17.12 7.51 3.18
N PRO A 337 -17.42 8.47 2.30
CA PRO A 337 -18.79 8.90 2.06
C PRO A 337 -19.64 7.73 1.56
N PRO A 338 -20.92 7.63 1.99
CA PRO A 338 -21.84 6.71 1.36
C PRO A 338 -21.96 7.02 -0.13
N ARG A 339 -22.09 5.98 -0.96
CA ARG A 339 -22.33 6.17 -2.40
C ARG A 339 -23.57 7.03 -2.58
N LYS A 340 -23.44 8.10 -3.36
CA LYS A 340 -24.61 8.83 -3.87
C LYS A 340 -25.37 7.85 -4.76
N GLN A 341 -26.59 7.51 -4.35
CA GLN A 341 -27.50 6.67 -5.13
C GLN A 341 -27.89 7.35 -6.45
#